data_AF-A0A1Y0N3Y5-F1
#
_entry.id   AF-A0A1Y0N3Y5-F1
#
_cell.length_a   1.000
_cell.length_b   1.000
_cell.length_c   1.000
_cell.angle_alpha   90.00
_cell.angle_beta   90.00
_cell.angle_gamma   90.00
#
_symmetry.space_group_name_H-M   'P 1'
#
loop_
_entity.id
_entity.type
_entity.pdbx_description
1 polymer ?
#
loop_
_entity_poly.entity_id
_entity_poly.type
_entity_poly.pdbx_seq_one_letter_code
_entity_poly.pdbx_strand_id
1 'polypeptide(L)' 'MSTATETKTVYVDRGREVLTSKALAEYARQGVSVVIVSPWCPQDKGRAERAMQAASLAANARKGKA' A
#
# COMPACT_ATOMS: atom_id res chain seq x y z
N MET A 1 -16.55 -20.11 -16.47
CA MET A 1 -15.19 -19.55 -16.36
C MET A 1 -15.31 -18.05 -16.51
N SER A 2 -15.03 -17.25 -15.47
CA SER A 2 -15.07 -15.78 -15.55
C SER A 2 -13.68 -15.26 -15.88
N THR A 3 -13.51 -14.63 -17.04
CA THR A 3 -12.26 -14.01 -17.53
C THR A 3 -12.20 -12.52 -17.15
N ALA A 4 -12.73 -12.15 -15.99
CA ALA A 4 -12.52 -10.80 -15.47
C ALA A 4 -11.09 -10.74 -14.93
N THR A 5 -10.16 -10.21 -15.72
CA THR A 5 -8.83 -9.83 -15.24
C THR A 5 -9.04 -8.70 -14.22
N GLU A 6 -9.19 -9.05 -12.96
CA GLU A 6 -9.36 -8.08 -11.87
C GLU A 6 -8.09 -7.23 -11.81
N THR A 7 -8.19 -6.00 -12.31
CA THR A 7 -7.08 -5.06 -12.28
C THR A 7 -6.89 -4.64 -10.83
N LYS A 8 -5.78 -5.05 -10.22
CA LYS A 8 -5.45 -4.70 -8.84
C LYS A 8 -4.95 -3.26 -8.83
N THR A 9 -5.60 -2.38 -8.08
CA THR A 9 -5.18 -0.99 -7.92
C THR A 9 -4.48 -0.80 -6.59
N VAL A 10 -3.31 -0.16 -6.61
CA VAL A 10 -2.54 0.20 -5.41
C VAL A 10 -2.44 1.72 -5.31
N TYR A 11 -2.78 2.24 -4.13
CA TYR A 11 -2.71 3.66 -3.82
C TYR A 11 -1.42 3.96 -3.07
N VAL A 12 -0.59 4.85 -3.62
CA VAL A 12 0.78 5.11 -3.12
C VAL A 12 0.98 6.59 -2.85
N ASP A 13 1.85 6.92 -1.88
CA ASP A 13 2.26 8.32 -1.68
C ASP A 13 3.20 8.79 -2.77
N ARG A 14 3.50 10.09 -2.76
CA ARG A 14 4.68 10.66 -3.43
C ARG A 14 6.02 10.26 -2.79
N GLY A 15 6.04 9.17 -2.03
CA GLY A 15 7.24 8.60 -1.43
C GLY A 15 8.21 8.19 -2.55
N ARG A 16 9.44 8.71 -2.46
CA ARG A 16 10.45 8.62 -3.53
C ARG A 16 10.80 7.18 -3.94
N GLU A 17 10.60 6.23 -3.05
CA GLU A 17 10.93 4.81 -3.25
C GLU A 17 9.92 4.06 -4.13
N VAL A 18 8.64 4.45 -4.07
CA VAL A 18 7.55 3.77 -4.80
C VAL A 18 7.44 4.26 -6.25
N LEU A 19 7.93 5.49 -6.50
CA LEU A 19 7.91 6.13 -7.82
C LEU A 19 9.20 5.90 -8.63
N THR A 20 10.04 4.96 -8.22
CA THR A 20 11.22 4.59 -9.03
C THR A 20 10.78 3.87 -10.30
N SER A 21 11.47 4.13 -11.42
CA SER A 21 11.17 3.49 -12.71
C SER A 21 11.18 1.97 -12.64
N LYS A 22 12.02 1.40 -11.76
CA LYS A 22 12.08 -0.04 -11.49
C LYS A 22 10.81 -0.56 -10.82
N ALA A 23 10.30 0.13 -9.79
CA ALA A 23 9.08 -0.28 -9.10
C ALA A 23 7.85 -0.18 -10.01
N LEU A 24 7.72 0.91 -10.78
CA LEU A 24 6.63 1.10 -11.73
C LEU A 24 6.61 0.05 -12.84
N ALA A 25 7.78 -0.33 -13.36
CA ALA A 25 7.89 -1.40 -14.36
C ALA A 25 7.44 -2.76 -13.80
N GLU A 26 7.75 -3.04 -12.53
CA GLU A 26 7.34 -4.26 -11.85
C GLU A 26 5.83 -4.31 -11.61
N TYR A 27 5.20 -3.18 -11.21
CA TYR A 27 3.75 -3.09 -11.09
C TYR A 27 3.05 -3.29 -12.44
N ALA A 28 3.55 -2.67 -13.50
CA ALA A 28 2.99 -2.83 -14.85
C ALA A 28 3.06 -4.29 -15.34
N ARG A 29 4.18 -4.98 -15.08
CA ARG A 29 4.37 -6.41 -15.40
C ARG A 29 3.36 -7.31 -14.69
N GLN A 30 2.94 -6.93 -13.49
CA GLN A 30 1.95 -7.66 -12.70
C GLN A 30 0.50 -7.26 -13.03
N GLY A 31 0.28 -6.35 -13.97
CA GLY A 31 -1.05 -5.84 -14.29
C GLY A 31 -1.66 -4.99 -13.17
N VAL A 32 -0.80 -4.35 -12.35
CA VAL A 32 -1.21 -3.53 -11.22
C VAL A 32 -1.27 -2.07 -11.64
N SER A 33 -2.41 -1.42 -11.42
CA SER A 33 -2.58 0.02 -11.62
C SER A 33 -2.11 0.78 -10.38
N VAL A 34 -1.25 1.78 -10.57
CA VAL A 34 -0.72 2.60 -9.48
C VAL A 34 -1.37 3.97 -9.50
N VAL A 35 -2.05 4.33 -8.40
CA VAL A 35 -2.66 5.64 -8.21
C VAL A 35 -1.84 6.40 -7.17
N ILE A 36 -1.28 7.54 -7.58
CA ILE A 36 -0.54 8.42 -6.68
C ILE A 36 -1.56 9.34 -6.01
N VAL A 37 -1.75 9.18 -4.71
CA VAL A 37 -2.68 10.04 -3.96
C VAL A 37 -2.09 11.43 -3.75
N SER A 38 -2.98 12.41 -3.55
CA SER A 38 -2.60 13.79 -3.30
C SER A 38 -1.66 13.88 -2.08
N PRO A 39 -0.58 14.68 -2.18
CA PRO A 39 0.31 14.88 -1.04
C PRO A 39 -0.46 15.55 0.11
N TRP A 40 -0.17 15.13 1.34
CA TRP A 40 -0.76 15.68 2.57
C TRP A 40 -2.25 15.39 2.78
N CYS A 41 -2.79 14.34 2.14
CA CYS A 41 -4.14 13.82 2.39
C CYS A 41 -4.10 12.47 3.13
N PRO A 42 -3.71 12.43 4.43
CA PRO A 42 -3.66 11.18 5.20
C PRO A 42 -5.02 10.49 5.32
N GLN A 43 -6.14 11.21 5.14
CA GLN A 43 -7.49 10.67 5.14
C GLN A 43 -7.70 9.62 4.03
N ASP A 44 -7.07 9.80 2.87
CA ASP A 44 -7.11 8.83 1.76
C ASP A 44 -6.35 7.54 2.10
N LYS A 45 -5.50 7.58 3.13
CA LYS A 45 -4.74 6.46 3.66
C LYS A 45 -5.13 6.05 5.07
N GLY A 46 -6.20 6.59 5.62
CA GLY A 46 -6.63 6.27 6.99
C GLY A 46 -6.88 4.77 7.20
N ARG A 47 -7.09 3.99 6.13
CA ARG A 47 -7.15 2.51 6.19
C ARG A 47 -5.76 1.87 6.35
N ALA A 48 -4.77 2.34 5.61
CA ALA A 48 -3.39 1.85 5.68
C ALA A 48 -2.69 2.27 6.98
N GLU A 49 -2.89 3.51 7.44
CA GLU A 49 -2.33 4.01 8.70
C GLU A 49 -2.91 3.26 9.91
N ARG A 50 -4.24 3.04 9.94
CA ARG A 50 -4.88 2.22 10.99
C ARG A 50 -4.38 0.77 10.98
N ALA A 51 -4.17 0.18 9.80
CA ALA A 51 -3.63 -1.17 9.69
C ALA A 51 -2.18 -1.24 10.22
N MET A 52 -1.36 -0.23 9.94
CA MET A 52 0.01 -0.14 10.46
C MET A 52 0.02 0.01 11.99
N GLN A 53 -0.87 0.83 12.54
CA GLN A 53 -1.02 0.98 13.99
C GLN A 53 -1.46 -0.34 14.66
N ALA A 54 -2.41 -1.06 14.07
CA ALA A 54 -2.83 -2.38 14.55
C ALA A 54 -1.70 -3.41 14.50
N ALA A 55 -0.91 -3.43 13.41
CA ALA A 55 0.25 -4.30 13.27
C ALA A 55 1.34 -3.97 14.31
N SER A 56 1.58 -2.68 14.58
CA SER A 56 2.52 -2.22 15.61
C SER A 56 2.07 -2.62 17.01
N LEU A 57 0.78 -2.43 17.33
CA LEU A 57 0.17 -2.90 18.58
C LEU A 57 0.31 -4.42 18.75
N ALA A 58 0.03 -5.21 17.71
CA ALA A 58 0.20 -6.66 17.73
C ALA A 58 1.67 -7.10 17.88
N ALA A 59 2.60 -6.39 17.23
CA ALA A 59 4.03 -6.65 17.37
C ALA A 59 4.55 -6.33 18.77
N ASN A 60 4.07 -5.25 19.39
CA ASN A 60 4.41 -4.87 20.76
C ASN A 60 3.79 -5.84 21.80
N ALA A 61 2.56 -6.30 21.58
CA ALA A 61 1.93 -7.33 22.41
C ALA A 61 2.73 -8.64 22.42
N ARG A 62 3.37 -8.99 21.29
CA ARG A 62 4.28 -10.15 21.19
C ARG A 62 5.65 -9.93 21.81
N LYS A 63 6.08 -8.68 22.00
CA LYS A 63 7.41 -8.32 22.53
C LYS A 63 7.44 -8.05 24.04
N GLY A 64 6.29 -7.87 24.70
CA GLY A 64 6.29 -7.81 26.16
C GLY A 64 4.95 -7.48 26.81
N LYS A 65 4.36 -8.47 27.48
CA LYS A 65 4.02 -8.46 28.92
C LYS A 65 3.33 -9.77 29.31
N ALA A 66 4.15 -10.74 29.73
CA ALA A 66 3.90 -11.45 30.99
C ALA A 66 4.49 -10.60 32.12
#